data_AF-A0A9D1KHB8-F1
#
_entry.id   AF-A0A9D1KHB8-F1
#
_cell.length_a   1.000
_cell.length_b   1.000
_cell.length_c   1.000
_cell.angle_alpha   90.00
_cell.angle_beta   90.00
_cell.angle_gamma   90.00
#
_symmetry.space_group_name_H-M   'P 1'
#
loop_
_entity.id
_entity.type
_entity.pdbx_description
1 polymer ?
#
loop_
_entity_poly.entity_id
_entity_poly.type
_entity_poly.pdbx_seq_one_letter_code
_entity_poly.pdbx_strand_id
1 'polypeptide(L)'
;YFFPTFSGVARSINFYPIGYETPEDGVVKLAFGLGKAVVDGDQVLRFSPKYPKNVLQTSTPDLTMRETQQAMFALNLQPDRFRTSVDDAVNLERIPISDCGHFRSFSKVVSTWDYENLRIVDSPVPQGPKFVTFAHILKYNTFPLADILNTLLDITRKEVKCAVEIEFAADLDRGDKAALFNVLQIRPISSVNSFNAVDWNSLDTEGALLASGCAIGPGMIQGVRDVVYLRRQNFDVMKTREMAAEVTAINNRMRDEGRNYVLIGFGRWGSSIPSLGVPVQWSNISEAKVIVECCLENFRIDPSQGTHFFQNMTSFNAGYVNVNPYSRPGEHCDLDALDAMPAVYESDFVRIVRFPEDLTVCVDGKENRALVKV
;
A
#
# COMPACT_ATOMS: atom_id res chain seq x y z
N TYR A 1 29.14 6.74 -7.63
CA TYR A 1 27.83 6.07 -7.76
C TYR A 1 27.14 6.55 -9.02
N PHE A 2 26.35 5.68 -9.65
CA PHE A 2 25.45 6.02 -10.76
C PHE A 2 24.00 5.75 -10.37
N PHE A 3 23.14 6.75 -10.55
CA PHE A 3 21.70 6.69 -10.28
C PHE A 3 21.01 7.91 -10.93
N PRO A 4 19.73 7.79 -11.35
CA PRO A 4 18.93 8.95 -11.74
C PRO A 4 18.57 9.79 -10.51
N THR A 5 18.18 11.05 -10.69
CA THR A 5 17.69 11.87 -9.56
C THR A 5 16.49 11.19 -8.91
N PHE A 6 15.57 10.65 -9.69
CA PHE A 6 14.52 9.76 -9.18
C PHE A 6 14.05 8.81 -10.26
N SER A 7 13.36 7.76 -9.82
CA SER A 7 12.70 6.80 -10.69
C SER A 7 11.34 6.44 -10.10
N GLY A 8 10.47 5.92 -10.94
CA GLY A 8 9.12 5.63 -10.51
C GLY A 8 8.36 4.75 -11.48
N VAL A 9 7.20 4.33 -10.99
CA VAL A 9 6.22 3.56 -11.73
C VAL A 9 4.91 4.31 -11.67
N ALA A 10 4.36 4.64 -12.83
CA ALA A 10 3.07 5.31 -12.99
C ALA A 10 2.06 4.32 -13.56
N ARG A 11 0.87 4.22 -12.96
CA ARG A 11 -0.23 3.38 -13.44
C ARG A 11 -1.41 4.26 -13.79
N SER A 12 -2.07 3.95 -14.91
CA SER A 12 -3.27 4.68 -15.35
C SER A 12 -4.53 4.31 -14.57
N ILE A 13 -4.44 3.32 -13.66
CA ILE A 13 -5.51 2.90 -12.78
C ILE A 13 -5.02 2.88 -11.34
N ASN A 14 -5.85 3.37 -10.44
CA ASN A 14 -5.63 3.41 -9.01
C ASN A 14 -6.66 2.51 -8.32
N PHE A 15 -6.26 1.30 -7.94
CA PHE A 15 -7.13 0.38 -7.20
C PHE A 15 -7.39 0.83 -5.75
N TYR A 16 -6.70 1.89 -5.30
CA TYR A 16 -6.70 2.38 -3.93
C TYR A 16 -6.83 3.91 -3.92
N PRO A 17 -7.93 4.47 -4.46
CA PRO A 17 -8.16 5.91 -4.46
C PRO A 17 -8.30 6.44 -3.02
N ILE A 18 -7.70 7.58 -2.73
CA ILE A 18 -7.76 8.23 -1.41
C ILE A 18 -8.41 9.62 -1.55
N GLY A 19 -9.32 9.96 -0.64
CA GLY A 19 -9.95 11.28 -0.59
C GLY A 19 -10.82 11.56 -1.82
N TYR A 20 -10.38 12.48 -2.68
CA TYR A 20 -11.09 12.88 -3.89
C TYR A 20 -10.58 12.18 -5.17
N GLU A 21 -9.61 11.28 -5.05
CA GLU A 21 -9.11 10.50 -6.19
C GLU A 21 -10.19 9.52 -6.70
N THR A 22 -10.23 9.27 -8.00
CA THR A 22 -10.99 8.16 -8.59
C THR A 22 -10.03 7.08 -9.13
N PRO A 23 -10.53 5.86 -9.42
CA PRO A 23 -9.71 4.82 -10.03
C PRO A 23 -9.02 5.25 -11.34
N GLU A 24 -9.64 6.14 -12.12
CA GLU A 24 -9.13 6.62 -13.41
C GLU A 24 -8.09 7.75 -13.29
N ASP A 25 -7.89 8.31 -12.10
CA ASP A 25 -6.96 9.42 -11.86
C ASP A 25 -5.50 8.98 -11.79
N GLY A 26 -5.25 7.67 -11.87
CA GLY A 26 -3.93 7.07 -11.87
C GLY A 26 -3.19 7.21 -10.54
N VAL A 27 -2.10 6.47 -10.43
CA VAL A 27 -1.25 6.46 -9.23
C VAL A 27 0.21 6.33 -9.62
N VAL A 28 1.08 7.02 -8.89
CA VAL A 28 2.54 6.99 -9.09
C VAL A 28 3.21 6.58 -7.80
N LYS A 29 4.16 5.66 -7.91
CA LYS A 29 5.16 5.38 -6.88
C LYS A 29 6.50 5.98 -7.30
N LEU A 30 7.12 6.75 -6.43
CA LEU A 30 8.29 7.58 -6.72
C LEU A 30 9.39 7.34 -5.67
N ALA A 31 10.59 7.00 -6.13
CA ALA A 31 11.76 6.75 -5.31
C ALA A 31 12.94 7.65 -5.69
N PHE A 32 13.72 8.06 -4.69
CA PHE A 32 15.00 8.72 -4.89
C PHE A 32 16.06 7.66 -5.25
N GLY A 33 16.80 7.87 -6.33
CA GLY A 33 17.75 6.90 -6.87
C GLY A 33 17.11 5.87 -7.82
N LEU A 34 17.70 4.67 -7.89
CA LEU A 34 17.26 3.59 -8.77
C LEU A 34 15.93 2.96 -8.33
N GLY A 35 15.15 2.48 -9.31
CA GLY A 35 13.77 2.03 -9.12
C GLY A 35 13.60 0.72 -8.37
N LYS A 36 14.70 0.10 -7.92
CA LYS A 36 14.70 -1.13 -7.13
C LYS A 36 13.84 -0.99 -5.86
N ALA A 37 13.83 0.19 -5.24
CA ALA A 37 12.94 0.47 -4.10
C ALA A 37 11.45 0.37 -4.47
N VAL A 38 11.06 0.77 -5.68
CA VAL A 38 9.66 0.65 -6.15
C VAL A 38 9.30 -0.81 -6.45
N VAL A 39 10.24 -1.56 -7.02
CA VAL A 39 10.06 -2.98 -7.39
C VAL A 39 9.97 -3.87 -6.15
N ASP A 40 10.84 -3.65 -5.16
CA ASP A 40 10.90 -4.47 -3.95
C ASP A 40 9.84 -4.09 -2.91
N GLY A 41 9.02 -3.07 -3.19
CA GLY A 41 7.96 -2.61 -2.30
C GLY A 41 8.47 -1.87 -1.05
N ASP A 42 9.67 -1.29 -1.13
CA ASP A 42 10.21 -0.41 -0.08
C ASP A 42 9.30 0.82 0.12
N GLN A 43 9.49 1.52 1.24
CA GLN A 43 8.80 2.79 1.50
C GLN A 43 9.21 3.82 0.44
N VAL A 44 8.27 4.12 -0.46
CA VAL A 44 8.42 5.09 -1.56
C VAL A 44 7.22 6.03 -1.57
N LEU A 45 7.39 7.21 -2.14
CA LEU A 45 6.32 8.21 -2.14
C LEU A 45 5.22 7.83 -3.13
N ARG A 46 3.95 7.94 -2.72
CA ARG A 46 2.77 7.66 -3.54
C ARG A 46 1.95 8.92 -3.74
N PHE A 47 1.60 9.23 -4.99
CA PHE A 47 0.70 10.34 -5.31
C PHE A 47 -0.12 10.06 -6.58
N SER A 48 -1.25 10.75 -6.73
CA SER A 48 -1.98 10.79 -8.01
C SER A 48 -1.44 11.94 -8.88
N PRO A 49 -1.08 11.70 -10.15
CA PRO A 49 -0.68 12.75 -11.10
C PRO A 49 -1.70 13.89 -11.23
N LYS A 50 -2.99 13.61 -11.05
CA LYS A 50 -4.05 14.62 -11.10
C LYS A 50 -4.08 15.52 -9.85
N TYR A 51 -3.65 14.97 -8.72
CA TYR A 51 -3.61 15.67 -7.42
C TYR A 51 -2.20 15.61 -6.80
N PRO A 52 -1.16 16.18 -7.45
CA PRO A 52 0.23 15.99 -7.02
C PRO A 52 0.55 16.59 -5.65
N LYS A 53 -0.26 17.53 -5.17
CA LYS A 53 -0.11 18.15 -3.84
C LYS A 53 -0.72 17.31 -2.70
N ASN A 54 -1.56 16.33 -3.02
CA ASN A 54 -2.29 15.53 -2.03
C ASN A 54 -1.50 14.27 -1.68
N VAL A 55 -0.34 14.45 -1.07
CA VAL A 55 0.57 13.35 -0.69
C VAL A 55 0.39 13.00 0.78
N LEU A 56 -0.28 11.87 1.04
CA LEU A 56 -0.61 11.41 2.39
C LEU A 56 0.63 11.26 3.28
N GLN A 57 1.72 10.68 2.76
CA GLN A 57 2.99 10.52 3.48
C GLN A 57 3.53 11.82 4.06
N THR A 58 3.23 12.96 3.43
CA THR A 58 3.80 14.27 3.81
C THR A 58 2.76 15.21 4.44
N SER A 59 1.58 14.68 4.79
CA SER A 59 0.47 15.48 5.32
C SER A 59 0.68 15.92 6.77
N THR A 60 1.42 15.14 7.57
CA THR A 60 1.85 15.51 8.93
C THR A 60 3.33 15.20 9.13
N PRO A 61 4.00 15.87 10.08
CA PRO A 61 5.38 15.56 10.42
C PRO A 61 5.62 14.11 10.81
N ASP A 62 4.78 13.54 11.67
CA ASP A 62 4.89 12.15 12.12
C ASP A 62 4.83 11.16 10.96
N LEU A 63 3.91 11.38 10.01
CA LEU A 63 3.80 10.55 8.82
C LEU A 63 5.05 10.68 7.95
N THR A 64 5.55 11.91 7.77
CA THR A 64 6.74 12.15 6.94
C THR A 64 7.96 11.42 7.50
N MET A 65 8.12 11.43 8.83
CA MET A 65 9.22 10.76 9.51
C MET A 65 9.18 9.24 9.38
N ARG A 66 7.98 8.65 9.32
CA ARG A 66 7.78 7.20 9.33
C ARG A 66 7.64 6.58 7.95
N GLU A 67 7.17 7.34 6.95
CA GLU A 67 6.72 6.79 5.66
C GLU A 67 7.54 7.23 4.46
N THR A 68 8.48 8.15 4.66
CA THR A 68 9.39 8.51 3.59
C THR A 68 10.52 7.49 3.50
N GLN A 69 11.06 7.38 2.29
CA GLN A 69 12.14 6.48 1.95
C GLN A 69 13.31 6.60 2.93
N GLN A 70 13.79 5.45 3.45
CA GLN A 70 14.89 5.38 4.42
C GLN A 70 16.25 5.09 3.78
N ALA A 71 16.26 4.50 2.59
CA ALA A 71 17.48 4.23 1.82
C ALA A 71 17.23 4.37 0.32
N MET A 72 18.25 4.73 -0.45
CA MET A 72 18.24 4.73 -1.91
C MET A 72 19.08 3.59 -2.47
N PHE A 73 18.79 3.18 -3.70
CA PHE A 73 19.64 2.26 -4.45
C PHE A 73 20.46 3.03 -5.48
N ALA A 74 21.75 2.72 -5.56
CA ALA A 74 22.67 3.25 -6.56
C ALA A 74 23.62 2.16 -7.05
N LEU A 75 24.11 2.31 -8.28
CA LEU A 75 25.14 1.45 -8.82
C LEU A 75 26.52 1.96 -8.36
N ASN A 76 27.32 1.10 -7.73
CA ASN A 76 28.70 1.44 -7.44
C ASN A 76 29.55 1.27 -8.71
N LEU A 77 30.32 2.30 -9.06
CA LEU A 77 31.15 2.32 -10.28
C LEU A 77 32.61 1.91 -10.02
N GLN A 78 32.96 1.58 -8.77
CA GLN A 78 34.29 1.11 -8.41
C GLN A 78 34.52 -0.30 -9.00
N PRO A 79 35.52 -0.49 -9.89
CA PRO A 79 35.73 -1.77 -10.58
C PRO A 79 35.99 -2.95 -9.65
N ASP A 80 36.64 -2.72 -8.52
CA ASP A 80 36.98 -3.70 -7.48
C ASP A 80 35.77 -4.21 -6.70
N ARG A 81 34.65 -3.47 -6.72
CA ARG A 81 33.40 -3.87 -6.07
C ARG A 81 32.46 -4.65 -6.98
N PHE A 82 32.74 -4.69 -8.28
CA PHE A 82 31.90 -5.41 -9.24
C PHE A 82 31.96 -6.92 -8.99
N ARG A 83 30.79 -7.55 -8.95
CA ARG A 83 30.63 -9.00 -8.79
C ARG A 83 29.74 -9.54 -9.89
N THR A 84 30.20 -10.58 -10.57
CA THR A 84 29.35 -11.36 -11.48
C THR A 84 28.46 -12.28 -10.64
N SER A 85 27.15 -12.12 -10.75
CA SER A 85 26.15 -12.98 -10.11
C SER A 85 24.92 -13.10 -11.02
N VAL A 86 24.10 -14.12 -10.75
CA VAL A 86 22.73 -14.23 -11.28
C VAL A 86 21.74 -13.37 -10.50
N ASP A 87 22.16 -12.82 -9.35
CA ASP A 87 21.37 -11.87 -8.57
C ASP A 87 21.55 -10.45 -9.12
N ASP A 88 20.47 -9.91 -9.70
CA ASP A 88 20.41 -8.56 -10.26
C ASP A 88 20.69 -7.45 -9.24
N ALA A 89 20.56 -7.74 -7.94
CA ALA A 89 20.84 -6.79 -6.87
C ALA A 89 22.30 -6.80 -6.39
N VAL A 90 23.14 -7.75 -6.82
CA VAL A 90 24.49 -7.96 -6.25
C VAL A 90 25.40 -6.73 -6.36
N ASN A 91 25.20 -5.92 -7.40
CA ASN A 91 26.00 -4.72 -7.68
C ASN A 91 25.28 -3.42 -7.26
N LEU A 92 24.06 -3.52 -6.73
CA LEU A 92 23.32 -2.39 -6.20
C LEU A 92 23.72 -2.14 -4.76
N GLU A 93 24.07 -0.89 -4.46
CA GLU A 93 24.37 -0.46 -3.10
C GLU A 93 23.14 0.25 -2.52
N ARG A 94 22.72 -0.21 -1.33
CA ARG A 94 21.64 0.39 -0.56
C ARG A 94 22.23 1.41 0.42
N ILE A 95 22.04 2.70 0.12
CA ILE A 95 22.65 3.82 0.85
C ILE A 95 21.57 4.47 1.73
N PRO A 96 21.77 4.58 3.06
CA PRO A 96 20.86 5.30 3.94
C PRO A 96 20.66 6.76 3.51
N ILE A 97 19.44 7.30 3.65
CA ILE A 97 19.14 8.69 3.30
C ILE A 97 19.96 9.69 4.13
N SER A 98 20.34 9.34 5.37
CA SER A 98 21.25 10.14 6.20
C SER A 98 22.60 10.41 5.53
N ASP A 99 23.06 9.48 4.70
CA ASP A 99 24.39 9.51 4.09
C ASP A 99 24.36 10.14 2.69
N CYS A 100 23.17 10.45 2.17
CA CYS A 100 22.96 10.96 0.82
C CYS A 100 23.21 12.47 0.67
N GLY A 101 23.52 13.19 1.76
CA GLY A 101 23.67 14.64 1.78
C GLY A 101 24.75 15.20 0.84
N HIS A 102 25.72 14.39 0.45
CA HIS A 102 26.78 14.77 -0.48
C HIS A 102 26.38 14.71 -1.96
N PHE A 103 25.24 14.10 -2.29
CA PHE A 103 24.74 14.04 -3.66
C PHE A 103 24.02 15.35 -4.03
N ARG A 104 24.41 15.98 -5.13
CA ARG A 104 23.83 17.28 -5.56
C ARG A 104 22.32 17.20 -5.79
N SER A 105 21.85 16.12 -6.38
CA SER A 105 20.42 15.86 -6.65
C SER A 105 19.57 15.71 -5.38
N PHE A 106 20.18 15.38 -4.25
CA PHE A 106 19.49 15.18 -2.97
C PHE A 106 18.71 16.44 -2.53
N SER A 107 19.32 17.60 -2.71
CA SER A 107 18.72 18.92 -2.41
C SER A 107 17.38 19.18 -3.13
N LYS A 108 17.11 18.48 -4.24
CA LYS A 108 15.92 18.66 -5.07
C LYS A 108 14.74 17.80 -4.61
N VAL A 109 14.96 16.83 -3.73
CA VAL A 109 13.95 15.82 -3.37
C VAL A 109 13.62 15.77 -1.88
N VAL A 110 14.37 16.49 -1.04
CA VAL A 110 14.23 16.41 0.43
C VAL A 110 13.60 17.64 1.07
N SER A 111 12.93 17.38 2.18
CA SER A 111 12.60 18.37 3.21
C SER A 111 13.36 18.05 4.49
N THR A 112 13.48 19.03 5.37
CA THR A 112 14.22 18.90 6.64
C THR A 112 13.30 19.10 7.82
N TRP A 113 13.48 18.31 8.89
CA TRP A 113 12.90 18.63 10.19
C TRP A 113 13.71 19.72 10.88
N ASP A 114 13.10 20.89 11.03
CA ASP A 114 13.64 22.02 11.75
C ASP A 114 13.29 21.89 13.24
N TYR A 115 14.29 21.58 14.06
CA TYR A 115 14.13 21.44 15.50
C TYR A 115 13.79 22.76 16.21
N GLU A 116 14.21 23.90 15.68
CA GLU A 116 13.96 25.21 16.30
C GLU A 116 12.49 25.58 16.19
N ASN A 117 11.89 25.29 15.04
CA ASN A 117 10.50 25.65 14.74
C ASN A 117 9.53 24.46 14.82
N LEU A 118 10.02 23.26 15.20
CA LEU A 118 9.26 22.02 15.31
C LEU A 118 8.37 21.74 14.08
N ARG A 119 8.95 21.91 12.89
CA ARG A 119 8.21 21.75 11.63
C ARG A 119 9.08 21.17 10.52
N ILE A 120 8.43 20.66 9.49
CA ILE A 120 9.10 20.30 8.24
C ILE A 120 9.23 21.53 7.37
N VAL A 121 10.45 21.77 6.89
CA VAL A 121 10.78 22.83 5.95
C VAL A 121 11.21 22.19 4.64
N ASP A 122 10.55 22.57 3.55
CA ASP A 122 10.84 22.08 2.18
C ASP A 122 12.12 22.74 1.63
N SER A 123 13.23 22.54 2.33
CA SER A 123 14.57 23.02 2.02
C SER A 123 15.60 22.08 2.62
N PRO A 124 16.74 21.84 1.95
CA PRO A 124 17.86 21.08 2.50
C PRO A 124 18.75 21.91 3.46
N VAL A 125 18.52 23.22 3.59
CA VAL A 125 19.42 24.14 4.33
C VAL A 125 19.39 23.96 5.85
N PRO A 126 18.23 23.80 6.52
CA PRO A 126 18.19 23.70 7.98
C PRO A 126 19.01 22.53 8.51
N GLN A 127 19.49 22.62 9.76
CA GLN A 127 20.16 21.51 10.44
C GLN A 127 19.10 20.56 11.01
N GLY A 128 19.16 19.28 10.61
CA GLY A 128 18.22 18.26 11.09
C GLY A 128 18.05 17.08 10.12
N PRO A 129 17.30 16.04 10.55
CA PRO A 129 16.98 14.89 9.72
C PRO A 129 16.32 15.29 8.39
N LYS A 130 16.72 14.61 7.31
CA LYS A 130 16.23 14.83 5.96
C LYS A 130 15.25 13.72 5.59
N PHE A 131 14.17 14.10 4.94
CA PHE A 131 13.10 13.19 4.50
C PHE A 131 12.85 13.37 3.01
N VAL A 132 12.70 12.26 2.28
CA VAL A 132 12.45 12.28 0.83
C VAL A 132 10.96 12.59 0.59
N THR A 133 10.64 13.86 0.36
CA THR A 133 9.27 14.37 0.23
C THR A 133 8.90 14.77 -1.19
N PHE A 134 9.89 14.99 -2.06
CA PHE A 134 9.72 15.54 -3.40
C PHE A 134 8.97 16.88 -3.45
N ALA A 135 8.98 17.68 -2.36
CA ALA A 135 8.20 18.90 -2.27
C ALA A 135 8.51 19.93 -3.39
N HIS A 136 9.77 20.08 -3.76
CA HIS A 136 10.20 20.93 -4.88
C HIS A 136 9.54 20.54 -6.21
N ILE A 137 9.29 19.26 -6.42
CA ILE A 137 8.68 18.73 -7.65
C ILE A 137 7.16 18.80 -7.54
N LEU A 138 6.59 18.24 -6.47
CA LEU A 138 5.15 18.02 -6.34
C LEU A 138 4.36 19.25 -5.85
N LYS A 139 4.94 20.06 -4.96
CA LYS A 139 4.28 21.27 -4.43
C LYS A 139 4.65 22.52 -5.22
N TYR A 140 5.94 22.68 -5.51
CA TYR A 140 6.48 23.90 -6.13
C TYR A 140 6.68 23.79 -7.65
N ASN A 141 6.41 22.62 -8.25
CA ASN A 141 6.45 22.39 -9.70
C ASN A 141 7.77 22.82 -10.38
N THR A 142 8.91 22.63 -9.70
CA THR A 142 10.24 22.91 -10.29
C THR A 142 10.58 22.00 -11.46
N PHE A 143 9.90 20.86 -11.56
CA PHE A 143 9.93 19.94 -12.68
C PHE A 143 8.51 19.40 -12.91
N PRO A 144 7.94 19.48 -14.13
CA PRO A 144 6.54 19.19 -14.40
C PRO A 144 6.23 17.69 -14.48
N LEU A 145 6.63 16.93 -13.45
CA LEU A 145 6.49 15.47 -13.41
C LEU A 145 5.03 15.04 -13.55
N ALA A 146 4.13 15.69 -12.80
CA ALA A 146 2.71 15.36 -12.80
C ALA A 146 2.08 15.55 -14.18
N ASP A 147 2.38 16.65 -14.86
CA ASP A 147 1.86 16.97 -16.20
C ASP A 147 2.41 16.00 -17.27
N ILE A 148 3.71 15.68 -17.20
CA ILE A 148 4.34 14.67 -18.06
C ILE A 148 3.63 13.33 -17.90
N LEU A 149 3.45 12.87 -16.65
CA LEU A 149 2.84 11.57 -16.38
C LEU A 149 1.35 11.54 -16.75
N ASN A 150 0.59 12.60 -16.49
CA ASN A 150 -0.82 12.71 -16.92
C ASN A 150 -0.95 12.55 -18.44
N THR A 151 -0.10 13.26 -19.19
CA THR A 151 -0.12 13.22 -20.65
C THR A 151 0.29 11.85 -21.18
N LEU A 152 1.38 11.28 -20.64
CA LEU A 152 1.85 9.96 -21.06
C LEU A 152 0.85 8.86 -20.74
N LEU A 153 0.28 8.84 -19.53
CA LEU A 153 -0.73 7.84 -19.14
C LEU A 153 -1.98 7.95 -20.00
N ASP A 154 -2.45 9.16 -20.32
CA ASP A 154 -3.63 9.33 -21.16
C ASP A 154 -3.38 8.86 -22.61
N ILE A 155 -2.26 9.27 -23.22
CA ILE A 155 -1.87 8.84 -24.57
C ILE A 155 -1.71 7.31 -24.61
N THR A 156 -0.90 6.75 -23.72
CA THR A 156 -0.60 5.31 -23.71
C THR A 156 -1.86 4.47 -23.46
N ARG A 157 -2.73 4.87 -22.52
CA ARG A 157 -4.02 4.21 -22.30
C ARG A 157 -4.90 4.25 -23.56
N LYS A 158 -4.95 5.38 -24.26
CA LYS A 158 -5.74 5.54 -25.51
C LYS A 158 -5.20 4.71 -26.66
N GLU A 159 -3.89 4.58 -26.79
CA GLU A 159 -3.25 3.81 -27.86
C GLU A 159 -3.28 2.30 -27.59
N VAL A 160 -2.97 1.88 -26.35
CA VAL A 160 -2.93 0.46 -25.95
C VAL A 160 -4.34 -0.11 -25.71
N LYS A 161 -5.35 0.76 -25.54
CA LYS A 161 -6.77 0.40 -25.28
C LYS A 161 -7.00 -0.37 -23.98
N CYS A 162 -6.06 -0.32 -23.03
CA CYS A 162 -6.23 -0.88 -21.70
C CYS A 162 -5.52 -0.01 -20.66
N ALA A 163 -5.63 -0.38 -19.38
CA ALA A 163 -4.80 0.23 -18.35
C ALA A 163 -3.32 -0.07 -18.61
N VAL A 164 -2.45 0.86 -18.27
CA VAL A 164 -1.02 0.82 -18.59
C VAL A 164 -0.19 1.20 -17.38
N GLU A 165 0.99 0.60 -17.33
CA GLU A 165 2.04 0.92 -16.38
C GLU A 165 3.24 1.49 -17.16
N ILE A 166 3.78 2.59 -16.68
CA ILE A 166 4.95 3.27 -17.24
C ILE A 166 6.04 3.30 -16.17
N GLU A 167 7.14 2.64 -16.45
CA GLU A 167 8.38 2.81 -15.70
C GLU A 167 9.16 3.99 -16.27
N PHE A 168 9.65 4.86 -15.39
CA PHE A 168 10.38 6.05 -15.80
C PHE A 168 11.55 6.37 -14.87
N ALA A 169 12.49 7.15 -15.38
CA ALA A 169 13.55 7.76 -14.59
C ALA A 169 13.81 9.18 -15.05
N ALA A 170 14.12 10.07 -14.10
CA ALA A 170 14.46 11.45 -14.40
C ALA A 170 15.81 11.83 -13.81
N ASP A 171 16.56 12.62 -14.58
CA ASP A 171 17.81 13.22 -14.15
C ASP A 171 17.70 14.73 -14.18
N LEU A 172 17.67 15.32 -12.99
CA LEU A 172 17.62 16.76 -12.79
C LEU A 172 19.02 17.36 -12.59
N ASP A 173 20.06 16.56 -12.31
CA ASP A 173 21.40 17.05 -11.98
C ASP A 173 22.33 17.09 -13.20
N ARG A 174 21.98 17.96 -14.16
CA ARG A 174 22.67 18.05 -15.46
C ARG A 174 23.38 19.37 -15.70
N GLY A 175 23.70 20.12 -14.63
CA GLY A 175 24.27 21.47 -14.72
C GLY A 175 23.31 22.41 -15.43
N ASP A 176 23.78 23.09 -16.47
CA ASP A 176 22.98 24.03 -17.28
C ASP A 176 22.10 23.34 -18.34
N LYS A 177 22.19 22.01 -18.48
CA LYS A 177 21.36 21.26 -19.42
C LYS A 177 19.96 21.07 -18.85
N ALA A 178 18.98 21.02 -19.75
CA ALA A 178 17.61 20.68 -19.40
C ALA A 178 17.53 19.33 -18.66
N ALA A 179 16.63 19.27 -17.68
CA ALA A 179 16.24 18.03 -17.01
C ALA A 179 15.85 16.97 -18.04
N LEU A 180 16.22 15.72 -17.78
CA LEU A 180 15.91 14.60 -18.66
C LEU A 180 14.84 13.72 -18.02
N PHE A 181 13.80 13.39 -18.78
CA PHE A 181 12.80 12.38 -18.42
C PHE A 181 12.87 11.24 -19.42
N ASN A 182 13.07 10.02 -18.93
CA ASN A 182 13.14 8.83 -19.76
C ASN A 182 11.99 7.90 -19.40
N VAL A 183 11.23 7.51 -20.43
CA VAL A 183 10.35 6.35 -20.35
C VAL A 183 11.21 5.11 -20.55
N LEU A 184 11.25 4.23 -19.55
CA LEU A 184 12.07 3.02 -19.56
C LEU A 184 11.29 1.84 -20.12
N GLN A 185 10.05 1.68 -19.67
CA GLN A 185 9.17 0.62 -20.13
C GLN A 185 7.72 1.07 -20.07
N ILE A 186 6.95 0.68 -21.07
CA ILE A 186 5.49 0.74 -21.04
C ILE A 186 5.02 -0.69 -21.10
N ARG A 187 4.24 -1.11 -20.11
CA ARG A 187 3.58 -2.41 -20.12
C ARG A 187 2.08 -2.16 -20.16
N PRO A 188 1.32 -2.88 -21.00
CA PRO A 188 -0.08 -3.05 -20.68
C PRO A 188 -0.12 -3.61 -19.26
N ILE A 189 -0.96 -3.05 -18.40
CA ILE A 189 -1.42 -3.80 -17.24
C ILE A 189 -2.34 -4.82 -17.88
N SER A 190 -1.72 -5.93 -18.34
CA SER A 190 -2.31 -6.94 -19.20
C SER A 190 -3.55 -7.37 -18.48
N SER A 191 -4.66 -6.79 -18.94
CA SER A 191 -5.99 -6.85 -18.34
C SER A 191 -6.01 -6.35 -16.87
N VAL A 192 -6.87 -5.37 -16.53
CA VAL A 192 -8.15 -5.74 -15.93
C VAL A 192 -8.55 -7.12 -16.43
N ASN A 193 -7.94 -8.17 -15.85
CA ASN A 193 -8.22 -9.53 -16.24
C ASN A 193 -9.73 -9.64 -16.15
N SER A 194 -10.35 -10.09 -17.23
CA SER A 194 -11.67 -10.67 -17.18
C SER A 194 -11.74 -11.82 -16.16
N PHE A 195 -10.61 -12.19 -15.52
CA PHE A 195 -10.51 -13.04 -14.33
C PHE A 195 -10.65 -12.30 -12.98
N ASN A 196 -10.46 -10.98 -12.89
CA ASN A 196 -10.62 -10.18 -11.67
C ASN A 196 -11.75 -9.14 -11.74
N ALA A 197 -12.18 -8.74 -12.95
CA ALA A 197 -13.40 -7.97 -13.12
C ALA A 197 -14.56 -8.82 -12.58
N VAL A 198 -15.15 -8.35 -11.49
CA VAL A 198 -16.23 -9.07 -10.84
C VAL A 198 -17.50 -8.80 -11.62
N ASP A 199 -17.99 -9.80 -12.36
CA ASP A 199 -19.36 -9.73 -12.89
C ASP A 199 -20.34 -10.04 -11.76
N TRP A 200 -20.68 -8.99 -11.03
CA TRP A 200 -21.62 -9.03 -9.92
C TRP A 200 -23.01 -9.57 -10.29
N ASN A 201 -23.38 -9.61 -11.57
CA ASN A 201 -24.66 -10.20 -12.01
C ASN A 201 -24.58 -11.72 -12.11
N SER A 202 -23.39 -12.27 -12.31
CA SER A 202 -23.15 -13.71 -12.39
C SER A 202 -22.86 -14.36 -11.04
N LEU A 203 -22.50 -13.54 -10.04
CA LEU A 203 -22.18 -14.01 -8.70
C LEU A 203 -23.43 -14.25 -7.87
N ASP A 204 -23.54 -15.46 -7.34
CA ASP A 204 -24.51 -15.78 -6.31
C ASP A 204 -24.06 -15.21 -4.95
N THR A 205 -24.74 -14.13 -4.53
CA THR A 205 -24.51 -13.47 -3.25
C THR A 205 -25.22 -14.13 -2.07
N GLU A 206 -26.09 -15.13 -2.29
CA GLU A 206 -26.72 -15.85 -1.20
C GLU A 206 -25.70 -16.72 -0.45
N GLY A 207 -25.82 -16.77 0.88
CA GLY A 207 -24.92 -17.57 1.74
C GLY A 207 -23.49 -17.04 1.83
N ALA A 208 -23.25 -15.77 1.49
CA ALA A 208 -21.95 -15.15 1.68
C ALA A 208 -21.56 -15.09 3.17
N LEU A 209 -20.31 -15.41 3.48
CA LEU A 209 -19.76 -15.20 4.82
C LEU A 209 -19.57 -13.71 5.09
N LEU A 210 -19.28 -12.94 4.04
CA LEU A 210 -19.08 -11.50 4.12
C LEU A 210 -19.63 -10.82 2.87
N ALA A 211 -20.33 -9.70 3.06
CA ALA A 211 -20.71 -8.78 2.00
C ALA A 211 -20.57 -7.33 2.46
N SER A 212 -20.00 -6.47 1.61
CA SER A 212 -19.83 -5.04 1.89
C SER A 212 -19.90 -4.18 0.62
N GLY A 213 -20.41 -2.95 0.76
CA GLY A 213 -20.35 -1.87 -0.22
C GLY A 213 -19.27 -0.82 0.10
N CYS A 214 -18.31 -1.16 0.97
CA CYS A 214 -17.12 -0.38 1.24
C CYS A 214 -15.88 -1.27 1.14
N ALA A 215 -15.37 -1.40 -0.09
CA ALA A 215 -14.25 -2.27 -0.41
C ALA A 215 -13.22 -1.56 -1.29
N ILE A 216 -11.95 -1.86 -1.05
CA ILE A 216 -10.83 -1.35 -1.83
C ILE A 216 -9.91 -2.53 -2.10
N GLY A 217 -9.71 -2.89 -3.36
CA GLY A 217 -8.92 -4.07 -3.68
C GLY A 217 -8.84 -4.40 -5.17
N PRO A 218 -8.16 -5.50 -5.50
CA PRO A 218 -7.79 -5.84 -6.87
C PRO A 218 -8.84 -6.64 -7.66
N GLY A 219 -10.04 -6.84 -7.12
CA GLY A 219 -11.08 -7.70 -7.68
C GLY A 219 -11.04 -9.11 -7.10
N MET A 220 -11.08 -10.14 -7.96
CA MET A 220 -10.99 -11.55 -7.54
C MET A 220 -9.63 -11.88 -6.91
N ILE A 221 -9.65 -12.65 -5.82
CA ILE A 221 -8.48 -13.13 -5.07
C ILE A 221 -8.60 -14.65 -4.93
N GLN A 222 -7.55 -15.38 -5.33
CA GLN A 222 -7.52 -16.85 -5.34
C GLN A 222 -6.50 -17.40 -4.33
N GLY A 223 -6.55 -18.70 -4.04
CA GLY A 223 -5.55 -19.38 -3.20
C GLY A 223 -5.69 -19.09 -1.72
N VAL A 224 -6.89 -18.70 -1.26
CA VAL A 224 -7.19 -18.39 0.14
C VAL A 224 -8.15 -19.44 0.68
N ARG A 225 -7.75 -20.16 1.73
CA ARG A 225 -8.59 -21.17 2.40
C ARG A 225 -8.83 -20.90 3.88
N ASP A 226 -8.08 -19.96 4.42
CA ASP A 226 -8.03 -19.71 5.85
C ASP A 226 -8.73 -18.40 6.17
N VAL A 227 -9.65 -18.44 7.12
CA VAL A 227 -10.25 -17.25 7.73
C VAL A 227 -9.73 -17.16 9.16
N VAL A 228 -8.94 -16.12 9.43
CA VAL A 228 -8.43 -15.77 10.75
C VAL A 228 -9.27 -14.61 11.27
N TYR A 229 -9.94 -14.78 12.41
CA TYR A 229 -10.80 -13.73 12.94
C TYR A 229 -10.72 -13.56 14.45
N LEU A 230 -10.93 -12.33 14.90
CA LEU A 230 -11.08 -12.03 16.32
C LEU A 230 -12.45 -12.53 16.81
N ARG A 231 -12.47 -13.19 17.96
CA ARG A 231 -13.69 -13.71 18.57
C ARG A 231 -14.53 -12.57 19.14
N ARG A 232 -15.75 -12.41 18.63
CA ARG A 232 -16.68 -11.34 19.03
C ARG A 232 -16.95 -11.29 20.53
N GLN A 233 -17.16 -12.46 21.15
CA GLN A 233 -17.56 -12.57 22.56
C GLN A 233 -16.44 -12.16 23.53
N ASN A 234 -15.18 -12.30 23.10
CA ASN A 234 -14.00 -12.06 23.93
C ASN A 234 -13.25 -10.79 23.49
N PHE A 235 -13.84 -9.98 22.62
CA PHE A 235 -13.23 -8.74 22.18
C PHE A 235 -13.31 -7.70 23.31
N ASP A 236 -12.16 -7.44 23.92
CA ASP A 236 -11.95 -6.43 24.96
C ASP A 236 -10.96 -5.37 24.46
N VAL A 237 -11.40 -4.11 24.45
CA VAL A 237 -10.59 -2.95 24.08
C VAL A 237 -9.34 -2.79 24.97
N MET A 238 -9.35 -3.34 26.19
CA MET A 238 -8.22 -3.30 27.10
C MET A 238 -7.14 -4.35 26.77
N LYS A 239 -7.49 -5.38 25.98
CA LYS A 239 -6.60 -6.50 25.63
C LYS A 239 -6.13 -6.48 24.17
N THR A 240 -6.37 -5.38 23.45
CA THR A 240 -6.02 -5.27 22.01
C THR A 240 -4.53 -5.50 21.72
N ARG A 241 -3.63 -5.20 22.67
CA ARG A 241 -2.20 -5.51 22.52
C ARG A 241 -1.91 -7.00 22.56
N GLU A 242 -2.60 -7.75 23.41
CA GLU A 242 -2.48 -9.21 23.49
C GLU A 242 -3.00 -9.84 22.19
N MET A 243 -4.15 -9.34 21.70
CA MET A 243 -4.69 -9.74 20.39
C MET A 243 -3.71 -9.47 19.25
N ALA A 244 -3.06 -8.29 19.24
CA ALA A 244 -2.08 -7.94 18.22
C ALA A 244 -0.86 -8.88 18.24
N ALA A 245 -0.37 -9.24 19.42
CA ALA A 245 0.74 -10.18 19.58
C ALA A 245 0.36 -11.58 19.07
N GLU A 246 -0.85 -12.04 19.37
CA GLU A 246 -1.35 -13.32 18.90
C GLU A 246 -1.54 -13.35 17.37
N VAL A 247 -2.15 -12.32 16.80
CA VAL A 247 -2.28 -12.17 15.34
C VAL A 247 -0.91 -12.17 14.66
N THR A 248 0.09 -11.52 15.27
CA THR A 248 1.49 -11.52 14.77
C THR A 248 2.07 -12.93 14.73
N ALA A 249 1.86 -13.72 15.79
CA ALA A 249 2.35 -15.09 15.85
C ALA A 249 1.68 -15.98 14.79
N ILE A 250 0.37 -15.81 14.58
CA ILE A 250 -0.37 -16.50 13.52
C ILE A 250 0.16 -16.13 12.14
N ASN A 251 0.39 -14.84 11.87
CA ASN A 251 0.92 -14.38 10.59
C ASN A 251 2.31 -14.98 10.30
N ASN A 252 3.20 -15.03 11.30
CA ASN A 252 4.51 -15.66 11.14
C ASN A 252 4.39 -17.16 10.80
N ARG A 253 3.49 -17.89 11.48
CA ARG A 253 3.23 -19.30 11.13
C ARG A 253 2.69 -19.45 9.71
N MET A 254 1.74 -18.60 9.30
CA MET A 254 1.19 -18.63 7.94
C MET A 254 2.29 -18.37 6.90
N ARG A 255 3.23 -17.46 7.18
CA ARG A 255 4.38 -17.20 6.32
C ARG A 255 5.29 -18.42 6.20
N ASP A 256 5.63 -19.06 7.31
CA ASP A 256 6.48 -20.26 7.33
C ASP A 256 5.84 -21.44 6.57
N GLU A 257 4.52 -21.51 6.57
CA GLU A 257 3.73 -22.52 5.85
C GLU A 257 3.38 -22.12 4.40
N GLY A 258 3.73 -20.90 3.96
CA GLY A 258 3.39 -20.39 2.63
C GLY A 258 1.88 -20.21 2.39
N ARG A 259 1.12 -19.90 3.45
CA ARG A 259 -0.35 -19.78 3.43
C ARG A 259 -0.80 -18.33 3.51
N ASN A 260 -1.91 -18.05 2.83
CA ASN A 260 -2.58 -16.76 2.84
C ASN A 260 -3.96 -16.87 3.48
N TYR A 261 -4.47 -15.78 4.05
CA TYR A 261 -5.74 -15.80 4.77
C TYR A 261 -6.58 -14.52 4.61
N VAL A 262 -7.87 -14.63 4.92
CA VAL A 262 -8.75 -13.48 5.20
C VAL A 262 -8.63 -13.15 6.69
N LEU A 263 -8.29 -11.91 7.01
CA LEU A 263 -8.21 -11.40 8.38
C LEU A 263 -9.46 -10.59 8.72
N ILE A 264 -10.18 -10.98 9.77
CA ILE A 264 -11.38 -10.26 10.24
C ILE A 264 -11.17 -9.77 11.66
N GLY A 265 -11.42 -8.48 11.92
CA GLY A 265 -11.34 -7.91 13.25
C GLY A 265 -12.30 -6.77 13.47
N PHE A 266 -12.24 -6.19 14.66
CA PHE A 266 -13.15 -5.15 15.11
C PHE A 266 -12.43 -3.82 15.31
N GLY A 267 -13.05 -2.73 14.85
CA GLY A 267 -12.42 -1.41 14.80
C GLY A 267 -11.26 -1.35 13.81
N ARG A 268 -10.31 -0.43 14.06
CA ARG A 268 -9.18 -0.18 13.14
C ARG A 268 -8.03 -1.14 13.38
N TRP A 269 -7.58 -1.80 12.32
CA TRP A 269 -6.27 -2.43 12.34
C TRP A 269 -5.18 -1.35 12.26
N GLY A 270 -4.20 -1.43 13.15
CA GLY A 270 -3.08 -0.49 13.25
C GLY A 270 -3.34 0.77 14.06
N SER A 271 -4.43 0.81 14.84
CA SER A 271 -4.62 1.87 15.83
C SER A 271 -3.78 1.63 17.08
N SER A 272 -2.92 2.58 17.45
CA SER A 272 -2.24 2.58 18.75
C SER A 272 -3.15 2.96 19.92
N ILE A 273 -4.34 3.49 19.64
CA ILE A 273 -5.37 3.81 20.64
C ILE A 273 -6.27 2.57 20.80
N PRO A 274 -6.27 1.91 21.97
CA PRO A 274 -7.01 0.66 22.17
C PRO A 274 -8.53 0.79 21.95
N SER A 275 -9.10 1.94 22.31
CA SER A 275 -10.52 2.25 22.07
C SER A 275 -10.89 2.48 20.60
N LEU A 276 -9.91 2.44 19.70
CA LEU A 276 -10.10 2.59 18.25
C LEU A 276 -9.72 1.34 17.47
N GLY A 277 -9.19 0.29 18.11
CA GLY A 277 -8.91 -0.99 17.46
C GLY A 277 -7.63 -1.66 17.93
N VAL A 278 -7.04 -2.46 17.04
CA VAL A 278 -5.95 -3.40 17.37
C VAL A 278 -4.61 -2.88 16.82
N PRO A 279 -3.57 -2.71 17.65
CA PRO A 279 -2.31 -2.06 17.28
C PRO A 279 -1.36 -2.97 16.48
N VAL A 280 -1.80 -3.47 15.33
CA VAL A 280 -0.94 -4.24 14.40
C VAL A 280 -0.20 -3.33 13.41
N GLN A 281 1.06 -3.62 13.14
CA GLN A 281 1.79 -3.09 11.99
C GLN A 281 1.61 -4.01 10.78
N TRP A 282 1.93 -3.53 9.57
CA TRP A 282 1.83 -4.36 8.37
C TRP A 282 2.63 -5.66 8.46
N SER A 283 3.84 -5.61 9.02
CA SER A 283 4.69 -6.78 9.24
C SER A 283 4.03 -7.86 10.12
N ASN A 284 3.04 -7.48 10.92
CA ASN A 284 2.28 -8.39 11.79
C ASN A 284 1.16 -9.14 11.07
N ILE A 285 0.78 -8.72 9.85
CA ILE A 285 -0.37 -9.26 9.10
C ILE A 285 -0.09 -9.38 7.60
N SER A 286 1.19 -9.44 7.21
CA SER A 286 1.62 -9.35 5.81
C SER A 286 1.09 -10.46 4.90
N GLU A 287 0.69 -11.60 5.45
CA GLU A 287 0.15 -12.74 4.68
C GLU A 287 -1.39 -12.67 4.53
N ALA A 288 -2.03 -11.65 5.10
CA ALA A 288 -3.45 -11.40 4.88
C ALA A 288 -3.69 -10.92 3.44
N LYS A 289 -4.53 -11.65 2.69
CA LYS A 289 -4.96 -11.25 1.34
C LYS A 289 -6.20 -10.39 1.34
N VAL A 290 -7.01 -10.49 2.38
CA VAL A 290 -8.11 -9.57 2.64
C VAL A 290 -8.10 -9.18 4.10
N ILE A 291 -8.24 -7.90 4.36
CA ILE A 291 -8.32 -7.34 5.71
C ILE A 291 -9.70 -6.73 5.87
N VAL A 292 -10.42 -7.21 6.89
CA VAL A 292 -11.78 -6.82 7.18
C VAL A 292 -11.81 -6.10 8.52
N GLU A 293 -12.36 -4.89 8.50
CA GLU A 293 -12.70 -4.11 9.69
C GLU A 293 -14.23 -4.13 9.86
N CYS A 294 -14.70 -4.88 10.85
CA CYS A 294 -16.12 -4.96 11.22
C CYS A 294 -16.46 -3.96 12.33
N CYS A 295 -17.56 -3.24 12.18
CA CYS A 295 -18.16 -2.47 13.28
C CYS A 295 -18.94 -3.38 14.22
N LEU A 296 -18.84 -3.14 15.53
CA LEU A 296 -19.75 -3.71 16.53
C LEU A 296 -20.79 -2.68 16.96
N GLU A 297 -21.89 -3.13 17.57
CA GLU A 297 -23.01 -2.28 17.98
C GLU A 297 -22.56 -1.06 18.81
N ASN A 298 -21.62 -1.29 19.73
CA ASN A 298 -21.04 -0.30 20.65
C ASN A 298 -19.59 0.08 20.29
N PHE A 299 -19.09 -0.33 19.12
CA PHE A 299 -17.71 -0.06 18.65
C PHE A 299 -17.73 0.28 17.17
N ARG A 300 -18.08 1.54 16.87
CA ARG A 300 -18.25 2.07 15.52
C ARG A 300 -17.15 3.09 15.24
N ILE A 301 -16.21 2.72 14.39
CA ILE A 301 -15.03 3.55 14.12
C ILE A 301 -14.92 3.70 12.61
N ASP A 302 -14.71 4.94 12.17
CA ASP A 302 -14.57 5.23 10.74
C ASP A 302 -13.37 4.46 10.16
N PRO A 303 -13.47 3.93 8.94
CA PRO A 303 -12.45 3.08 8.33
C PRO A 303 -11.08 3.78 8.25
N SER A 304 -10.01 2.99 8.31
CA SER A 304 -8.61 3.44 8.33
C SER A 304 -8.10 4.09 7.01
N GLN A 305 -8.98 4.59 6.13
CA GLN A 305 -8.71 4.95 4.71
C GLN A 305 -7.55 5.94 4.47
N GLY A 306 -7.01 6.58 5.51
CA GLY A 306 -5.89 7.53 5.43
C GLY A 306 -4.63 7.13 6.22
N THR A 307 -4.40 5.87 6.58
CA THR A 307 -3.23 5.47 7.41
C THR A 307 -2.13 4.74 6.62
N HIS A 308 -0.96 4.56 7.26
CA HIS A 308 0.19 3.73 6.83
C HIS A 308 -0.21 2.36 6.24
N PHE A 309 -1.36 1.85 6.68
CA PHE A 309 -1.92 0.55 6.32
C PHE A 309 -2.29 0.43 4.84
N PHE A 310 -2.79 1.49 4.22
CA PHE A 310 -3.26 1.48 2.83
C PHE A 310 -2.14 1.43 1.79
N GLN A 311 -0.95 1.94 2.12
CA GLN A 311 0.16 1.95 1.17
C GLN A 311 0.72 0.55 0.94
N ASN A 312 0.91 -0.21 2.00
CA ASN A 312 1.38 -1.59 1.92
C ASN A 312 0.36 -2.47 1.18
N MET A 313 -0.93 -2.24 1.39
CA MET A 313 -1.98 -2.94 0.65
C MET A 313 -1.84 -2.83 -0.87
N THR A 314 -1.42 -1.66 -1.37
CA THR A 314 -1.15 -1.45 -2.81
C THR A 314 0.06 -2.23 -3.33
N SER A 315 1.05 -2.48 -2.47
CA SER A 315 2.28 -3.21 -2.83
C SER A 315 2.07 -4.73 -2.80
N PHE A 316 1.22 -5.24 -1.91
CA PHE A 316 0.99 -6.68 -1.72
C PHE A 316 -0.29 -7.23 -2.37
N ASN A 317 -1.03 -6.37 -3.07
CA ASN A 317 -2.27 -6.73 -3.76
C ASN A 317 -3.32 -7.35 -2.82
N ALA A 318 -3.41 -6.82 -1.60
CA ALA A 318 -4.40 -7.25 -0.62
C ALA A 318 -5.69 -6.41 -0.75
N GLY A 319 -6.83 -7.01 -0.43
CA GLY A 319 -8.10 -6.31 -0.33
C GLY A 319 -8.31 -5.73 1.06
N TYR A 320 -9.00 -4.60 1.14
CA TYR A 320 -9.54 -4.04 2.37
C TYR A 320 -11.05 -3.94 2.27
N VAL A 321 -11.72 -4.32 3.33
CA VAL A 321 -13.17 -4.30 3.42
C VAL A 321 -13.57 -3.69 4.75
N ASN A 322 -14.44 -2.69 4.72
CA ASN A 322 -15.09 -2.19 5.91
C ASN A 322 -16.53 -2.71 5.93
N VAL A 323 -16.92 -3.39 7.01
CA VAL A 323 -18.27 -3.94 7.17
C VAL A 323 -18.97 -3.17 8.27
N ASN A 324 -20.03 -2.44 7.94
CA ASN A 324 -20.82 -1.66 8.89
C ASN A 324 -22.32 -1.89 8.66
N PRO A 325 -22.86 -3.01 9.17
CA PRO A 325 -24.27 -3.36 9.01
C PRO A 325 -25.24 -2.32 9.62
N TYR A 326 -24.76 -1.52 10.57
CA TYR A 326 -25.56 -0.52 11.28
C TYR A 326 -25.78 0.77 10.48
N SER A 327 -24.84 1.12 9.60
CA SER A 327 -24.92 2.32 8.76
C SER A 327 -25.19 2.00 7.29
N ARG A 328 -24.89 0.77 6.85
CA ARG A 328 -25.06 0.31 5.46
C ARG A 328 -25.91 -0.97 5.46
N PRO A 329 -27.23 -0.85 5.20
CA PRO A 329 -28.14 -1.98 5.16
C PRO A 329 -27.71 -3.02 4.11
N GLY A 330 -27.77 -4.31 4.47
CA GLY A 330 -27.39 -5.43 3.59
C GLY A 330 -25.93 -5.89 3.75
N GLU A 331 -25.06 -5.08 4.38
CA GLU A 331 -23.73 -5.53 4.75
C GLU A 331 -23.77 -6.50 5.92
N HIS A 332 -22.92 -7.51 5.89
CA HIS A 332 -22.81 -8.48 6.96
C HIS A 332 -21.44 -9.16 6.95
N CYS A 333 -21.08 -9.67 8.12
CA CYS A 333 -19.99 -10.61 8.32
C CYS A 333 -20.52 -11.69 9.27
N ASP A 334 -20.82 -12.88 8.75
CA ASP A 334 -21.48 -13.96 9.47
C ASP A 334 -20.48 -14.72 10.36
N LEU A 335 -20.15 -14.08 11.49
CA LEU A 335 -19.29 -14.67 12.50
C LEU A 335 -19.92 -15.88 13.19
N ASP A 336 -21.25 -15.94 13.26
CA ASP A 336 -21.96 -17.04 13.91
C ASP A 336 -21.86 -18.31 13.04
N ALA A 337 -21.91 -18.17 11.71
CA ALA A 337 -21.59 -19.27 10.78
C ALA A 337 -20.15 -19.75 10.93
N LEU A 338 -19.17 -18.84 11.05
CA LEU A 338 -17.76 -19.21 11.30
C LEU A 338 -17.58 -19.90 12.66
N ASP A 339 -18.27 -19.44 13.70
CA ASP A 339 -18.24 -20.03 15.04
C ASP A 339 -18.89 -21.43 15.10
N ALA A 340 -19.78 -21.74 14.18
CA ALA A 340 -20.37 -23.08 14.05
C ALA A 340 -19.45 -24.09 13.33
N MET A 341 -18.44 -23.62 12.59
CA MET A 341 -17.51 -24.48 11.83
C MET A 341 -16.35 -25.00 12.70
N PRO A 342 -15.77 -26.17 12.38
CA PRO A 342 -14.62 -26.69 13.11
C PRO A 342 -13.39 -25.77 12.96
N ALA A 343 -12.81 -25.36 14.09
CA ALA A 343 -11.61 -24.55 14.11
C ALA A 343 -10.35 -25.42 14.00
N VAL A 344 -9.39 -24.99 13.18
CA VAL A 344 -8.02 -25.57 13.18
C VAL A 344 -7.14 -24.97 14.27
N TYR A 345 -7.54 -23.81 14.78
CA TYR A 345 -6.93 -23.14 15.92
C TYR A 345 -7.98 -22.28 16.62
N GLU A 346 -8.03 -22.37 17.94
CA GLU A 346 -8.88 -21.53 18.77
C GLU A 346 -8.14 -21.15 20.05
N SER A 347 -8.19 -19.87 20.39
CA SER A 347 -7.72 -19.30 21.64
C SER A 347 -8.78 -18.41 22.27
N ASP A 348 -8.42 -17.69 23.33
CA ASP A 348 -9.28 -16.69 23.95
C ASP A 348 -9.64 -15.55 22.98
N PHE A 349 -8.74 -15.15 22.08
CA PHE A 349 -8.95 -13.98 21.22
C PHE A 349 -9.13 -14.29 19.75
N VAL A 350 -8.45 -15.32 19.22
CA VAL A 350 -8.38 -15.58 17.78
C VAL A 350 -8.89 -16.98 17.46
N ARG A 351 -9.63 -17.10 16.38
CA ARG A 351 -10.07 -18.37 15.82
C ARG A 351 -9.70 -18.46 14.34
N ILE A 352 -9.33 -19.66 13.91
CA ILE A 352 -8.97 -19.96 12.53
C ILE A 352 -9.85 -21.08 12.02
N VAL A 353 -10.58 -20.80 10.96
CA VAL A 353 -11.36 -21.79 10.21
C VAL A 353 -10.66 -22.01 8.87
N ARG A 354 -10.44 -23.28 8.53
CA ARG A 354 -9.84 -23.69 7.25
C ARG A 354 -10.86 -24.43 6.42
N PHE A 355 -11.03 -23.98 5.19
CA PHE A 355 -11.91 -24.61 4.21
C PHE A 355 -11.16 -25.67 3.40
N PRO A 356 -11.84 -26.76 2.99
CA PRO A 356 -11.23 -27.79 2.16
C PRO A 356 -10.88 -27.25 0.77
N GLU A 357 -11.73 -26.39 0.22
CA GLU A 357 -11.59 -25.72 -1.08
C GLU A 357 -11.22 -24.24 -0.90
N ASP A 358 -10.80 -23.61 -1.99
CA ASP A 358 -10.48 -22.18 -2.03
C ASP A 358 -11.76 -21.35 -1.89
N LEU A 359 -11.71 -20.33 -1.04
CA LEU A 359 -12.78 -19.36 -0.89
C LEU A 359 -12.95 -18.55 -2.16
N THR A 360 -14.20 -18.25 -2.51
CA THR A 360 -14.51 -17.22 -3.50
C THR A 360 -14.38 -15.86 -2.85
N VAL A 361 -13.29 -15.15 -3.14
CA VAL A 361 -12.98 -13.84 -2.55
C VAL A 361 -12.99 -12.77 -3.64
N CYS A 362 -13.93 -11.82 -3.54
CA CYS A 362 -14.04 -10.67 -4.43
C CYS A 362 -13.90 -9.38 -3.62
N VAL A 363 -12.94 -8.53 -3.94
CA VAL A 363 -12.78 -7.20 -3.35
C VAL A 363 -12.57 -6.19 -4.47
N ASP A 364 -13.65 -5.62 -4.97
CA ASP A 364 -13.68 -4.74 -6.13
C ASP A 364 -13.62 -3.27 -5.71
N GLY A 365 -12.46 -2.65 -5.87
CA GLY A 365 -12.28 -1.21 -5.59
C GLY A 365 -12.92 -0.28 -6.63
N LYS A 366 -13.40 -0.78 -7.78
CA LYS A 366 -14.06 0.03 -8.79
C LYS A 366 -15.54 0.23 -8.46
N GLU A 367 -16.24 -0.85 -8.16
CA GLU A 367 -17.65 -0.82 -7.73
C GLU A 367 -17.79 -0.61 -6.21
N ASN A 368 -16.66 -0.55 -5.47
CA ASN A 368 -16.58 -0.49 -4.01
C ASN A 368 -17.28 -1.66 -3.30
N ARG A 369 -17.30 -2.85 -3.89
CA ARG A 369 -18.03 -4.02 -3.35
C ARG A 369 -17.10 -5.16 -2.98
N ALA A 370 -17.44 -5.89 -1.92
CA ALA A 370 -16.74 -7.10 -1.52
C ALA A 370 -17.69 -8.26 -1.20
N LEU A 371 -17.22 -9.48 -1.46
CA LEU A 371 -17.88 -10.75 -1.20
C LEU A 371 -16.83 -11.77 -0.77
N VAL A 372 -17.09 -12.51 0.31
CA VAL A 372 -16.34 -13.74 0.65
C VAL A 372 -17.35 -14.87 0.82
N LYS A 373 -17.14 -15.95 0.09
CA LYS A 373 -18.02 -17.13 0.09
C LYS A 373 -17.19 -18.41 0.08
N VAL A 374 -17.75 -19.46 0.70
CA VAL A 374 -17.19 -20.81 0.73
C VAL A 374 -17.37 -21.50 -0.61
#